data_AF-A0A537X5Q4-F1
#
_entry.id   AF-A0A537X5Q4-F1
#
_cell.length_a   1.000
_cell.length_b   1.000
_cell.length_c   1.000
_cell.angle_alpha   90.00
_cell.angle_beta   90.00
_cell.angle_gamma   90.00
#
_symmetry.space_group_name_H-M   'P 1'
#
loop_
_entity.id
_entity.type
_entity.pdbx_description
1 polymer ?
#
loop_
_entity_poly.entity_id
_entity_poly.type
_entity_poly.pdbx_seq_one_letter_code
_entity_poly.pdbx_strand_id
1 'polypeptide(L)' 'EDSALTVAIELEGHCYSRLRQSEDFKEGVEAFNAKRPAKFIGR' A
#
# COMPACT_ATOMS: atom_id res chain seq x y z
N GLU A 1 -6.47 18.19 -15.54
CA GLU A 1 -7.28 17.14 -16.19
C GLU A 1 -8.10 16.46 -15.11
N ASP A 2 -9.42 16.59 -15.15
CA ASP A 2 -10.33 15.79 -14.33
C ASP A 2 -10.33 14.37 -14.89
N SER A 3 -9.53 13.49 -14.29
CA SER A 3 -9.58 12.07 -14.61
C SER A 3 -10.99 11.56 -14.30
N ALA A 4 -11.66 10.93 -15.27
CA ALA A 4 -12.96 10.32 -15.05
C ALA A 4 -12.90 9.35 -13.86
N LEU A 5 -13.93 9.34 -13.01
CA LEU A 5 -13.98 8.55 -11.77
C LEU A 5 -13.51 7.10 -11.96
N THR A 6 -13.89 6.48 -13.07
CA THR A 6 -13.48 5.12 -13.43
C THR A 6 -11.96 4.97 -13.57
N VAL A 7 -11.29 5.94 -14.22
CA VAL A 7 -9.84 5.96 -14.40
C VAL A 7 -9.12 6.11 -13.05
N ALA A 8 -9.67 6.94 -12.16
CA ALA A 8 -9.13 7.11 -10.82
C ALA A 8 -9.21 5.81 -10.00
N ILE A 9 -10.35 5.11 -10.07
CA ILE A 9 -10.57 3.82 -9.38
C ILE A 9 -9.58 2.76 -9.90
N GLU A 10 -9.40 2.65 -11.22
CA GLU A 10 -8.46 1.70 -11.81
C GLU A 10 -7.01 1.99 -11.41
N LEU A 11 -6.63 3.26 -11.39
CA LEU A 11 -5.30 3.69 -10.97
C LEU A 11 -5.04 3.34 -9.50
N GLU A 12 -6.01 3.59 -8.62
CA GLU A 12 -5.92 3.23 -7.20
C GLU A 12 -5.78 1.72 -7.01
N GLY A 13 -6.60 0.92 -7.71
CA GLY A 13 -6.53 -0.54 -7.64
C GLY A 13 -5.16 -1.09 -8.05
N HIS A 14 -4.58 -0.54 -9.11
CA HIS A 14 -3.25 -0.91 -9.58
C HIS A 14 -2.14 -0.49 -8.62
N CYS A 15 -2.19 0.73 -8.07
CA CYS A 15 -1.24 1.18 -7.04
C CYS A 15 -1.35 0.35 -5.76
N TYR A 16 -2.56 -0.01 -5.33
CA TYR A 16 -2.79 -0.85 -4.17
C TYR A 16 -2.23 -2.27 -4.34
N SER A 17 -2.39 -2.87 -5.52
CA SER A 17 -1.84 -4.20 -5.81
C SER A 17 -0.33 -4.24 -5.63
N ARG A 18 0.38 -3.19 -6.07
CA ARG A 18 1.84 -3.05 -5.87
C ARG A 18 2.19 -2.86 -4.40
N LEU A 19 1.49 -1.96 -3.71
CA LEU A 19 1.72 -1.72 -2.29
C LEU A 19 1.52 -2.99 -1.47
N ARG A 20 0.49 -3.78 -1.76
CA ARG A 20 0.19 -5.03 -1.03
C ARG A 20 1.30 -6.07 -1.14
N GLN A 21 2.10 -6.03 -2.20
CA GLN A 21 3.23 -6.94 -2.42
C GLN A 21 4.56 -6.38 -1.87
N SER A 22 4.58 -5.12 -1.43
CA SER A 22 5.78 -4.47 -0.88
C SER A 22 6.22 -5.06 0.46
N GLU A 23 7.50 -4.89 0.76
CA GLU A 23 8.06 -5.30 2.06
C GLU A 23 7.46 -4.45 3.18
N ASP A 24 7.20 -3.17 2.90
CA ASP A 24 6.63 -2.22 3.85
C ASP A 24 5.19 -2.56 4.26
N PHE A 25 4.37 -3.06 3.32
CA PHE A 25 3.03 -3.53 3.65
C PHE A 25 3.08 -4.73 4.59
N LYS A 26 3.96 -5.69 4.30
CA LYS A 26 4.16 -6.87 5.15
C LYS A 26 4.66 -6.46 6.54
N GLU A 27 5.69 -5.62 6.62
CA GLU A 27 6.25 -5.10 7.87
C GLU A 27 5.20 -4.34 8.70
N GLY A 28 4.37 -3.52 8.06
CA GLY A 28 3.27 -2.83 8.74
C GLY A 28 2.28 -3.80 9.40
N VAL A 29 1.91 -4.88 8.71
CA VAL A 29 1.01 -5.91 9.24
C VAL A 29 1.67 -6.70 10.38
N GLU A 30 2.92 -7.11 10.21
CA GLU A 30 3.65 -7.86 11.23
C GLU A 30 3.89 -7.02 12.49
N ALA A 31 4.30 -5.75 12.31
CA ALA A 31 4.51 -4.82 13.41
C ALA A 31 3.22 -4.51 14.17
N PHE A 32 2.10 -4.33 13.47
CA PHE A 32 0.78 -4.13 14.08
C PHE A 32 0.38 -5.33 14.94
N ASN A 33 0.48 -6.55 14.40
CA ASN A 33 0.17 -7.77 15.15
C ASN A 33 1.10 -7.96 16.37
N ALA A 34 2.38 -7.65 16.22
CA ALA A 34 3.37 -7.74 17.29
C ALA A 34 3.35 -6.54 18.27
N LYS A 35 2.46 -5.55 18.06
CA LYS A 35 2.36 -4.30 18.86
C LYS A 35 3.70 -3.57 19.02
N ARG A 36 4.50 -3.55 17.96
CA ARG A 36 5.80 -2.87 17.88
C ARG A 36 5.74 -1.76 16.83
N PRO A 37 6.62 -0.75 16.88
CA PRO A 37 6.75 0.20 15.78
C PRO A 37 7.23 -0.51 14.50
N ALA A 38 6.62 -0.14 13.37
CA ALA A 38 7.00 -0.62 12.04
C ALA A 38 8.25 0.10 11.52
N LYS A 39 9.07 -0.59 10.73
CA LYS A 39 10.28 -0.05 10.09
C LYS A 39 10.12 0.00 8.58
N PHE A 40 9.60 1.11 8.07
CA PHE A 40 9.43 1.31 6.63
C PHE A 40 10.75 1.69 5.95
N ILE A 41 11.02 1.10 4.79
CA ILE A 41 12.24 1.30 4.00
C ILE A 41 11.98 1.75 2.55
N GLY A 42 10.72 1.77 2.11
CA GLY A 42 10.29 2.26 0.80
C GLY A 42 10.56 1.27 -0.35
N ARG A 43 10.46 -0.05 -0.11
CA ARG A 43 10.66 -1.10 -1.11
C ARG A 43 9.44 -1.99 -1.31
#